data_AF-A0A8K0VBK3-F1
#
_entry.id   AF-A0A8K0VBK3-F1
#
_cell.length_a   1.000
_cell.length_b   1.000
_cell.length_c   1.000
_cell.angle_alpha   90.00
_cell.angle_beta   90.00
_cell.angle_gamma   90.00
#
_symmetry.space_group_name_H-M   'P 1'
#
loop_
_entity.id
_entity.type
_entity.pdbx_description
1 polymer ?
#
loop_
_entity_poly.entity_id
_entity_poly.type
_entity_poly.pdbx_seq_one_letter_code
_entity_poly.pdbx_strand_id
1 'polypeptide(L)'
;MRDNPDQHGPEGHDDAPMTLLAVNQGYWLYEGEDLLNDLLYGRGLYPFRVKCLQFDSAFELNRYTKGGVSVANLWRINSDVIERLRRENLLIEIFPTDF
;
A
#
# COMPACT_ATOMS: atom_id res chain seq x y z
N MET A 1 0.74 35.27 -20.02
CA MET A 1 0.50 35.12 -18.57
C MET A 1 -0.81 34.37 -18.36
N ARG A 2 -0.68 33.10 -17.98
CA ARG A 2 -1.53 32.36 -17.04
C ARG A 2 -0.84 31.00 -16.86
N ASP A 3 0.29 31.06 -16.14
CA ASP A 3 0.74 29.92 -15.35
C ASP A 3 -0.42 29.54 -14.44
N ASN A 4 -0.78 28.26 -14.47
CA ASN A 4 -1.80 27.68 -13.62
C ASN A 4 -1.05 26.76 -12.65
N PRO A 5 -0.49 27.30 -11.54
CA PRO A 5 0.06 26.44 -10.50
C PRO A 5 -1.10 25.83 -9.72
N ASP A 6 -0.84 24.69 -9.07
CA ASP A 6 -1.69 24.06 -8.06
C ASP A 6 -2.74 23.05 -8.55
N GLN A 7 -2.32 22.16 -9.45
CA GLN A 7 -2.76 20.75 -9.37
C GLN A 7 -1.72 19.89 -8.63
N HIS A 8 -1.26 20.35 -7.47
CA HIS A 8 -0.68 19.45 -6.49
C HIS A 8 -1.85 18.63 -5.91
N GLY A 9 -2.04 17.41 -6.41
CA GLY A 9 -2.63 16.34 -5.61
C GLY A 9 -1.81 16.15 -4.33
N PRO A 10 -2.10 15.19 -3.44
CA PRO A 10 -1.23 14.88 -2.32
C PRO A 10 0.12 14.31 -2.80
N GLU A 11 0.96 15.19 -3.34
CA GLU A 11 2.29 14.93 -3.86
C GLU A 11 3.22 14.62 -2.70
N GLY A 12 3.70 13.38 -2.69
CA GLY A 12 4.49 12.80 -1.63
C GLY A 12 4.17 11.33 -1.38
N HIS A 13 3.00 10.87 -1.84
CA HIS A 13 2.59 9.48 -1.67
C HIS A 13 3.04 8.55 -2.80
N ASP A 14 3.53 9.05 -3.94
CA ASP A 14 3.57 8.21 -5.14
C ASP A 14 4.83 7.33 -5.33
N ASP A 15 5.89 7.55 -4.55
CA ASP A 15 7.23 7.00 -4.83
C ASP A 15 7.59 5.69 -4.08
N ALA A 16 6.60 5.03 -3.47
CA ALA A 16 6.84 3.72 -2.86
C ALA A 16 6.74 2.62 -3.92
N PRO A 17 7.76 1.76 -4.09
CA PRO A 17 7.76 0.74 -5.13
C PRO A 17 6.90 -0.49 -4.80
N MET A 18 6.26 -0.50 -3.63
CA MET A 18 5.39 -1.58 -3.16
C MET A 18 4.11 -1.01 -2.54
N THR A 19 2.98 -1.63 -2.87
CA THR A 19 1.65 -1.29 -2.34
C THR A 19 1.02 -2.52 -1.69
N LEU A 20 0.56 -2.34 -0.46
CA LEU A 20 -0.23 -3.30 0.31
C LEU A 20 -1.67 -2.80 0.45
N LEU A 21 -2.60 -3.74 0.61
CA LEU A 21 -3.99 -3.49 1.00
C LEU A 21 -4.16 -4.01 2.42
N ALA A 22 -4.60 -3.16 3.33
CA ALA A 22 -5.13 -3.56 4.61
C ALA A 22 -6.64 -3.63 4.50
N VAL A 23 -7.23 -4.79 4.80
CA VAL A 23 -8.68 -5.01 4.75
C VAL A 23 -9.09 -5.74 6.02
N ASN A 24 -9.97 -5.14 6.82
CA ASN A 24 -10.26 -5.60 8.18
C ASN A 24 -8.96 -5.72 9.01
N GLN A 25 -8.58 -6.94 9.42
CA GLN A 25 -7.37 -7.24 10.20
C GLN A 25 -6.28 -7.95 9.38
N GLY A 26 -6.42 -8.02 8.05
CA GLY A 26 -5.45 -8.67 7.18
C GLY A 26 -4.69 -7.66 6.30
N TYR A 27 -3.54 -8.10 5.81
CA TYR A 27 -2.70 -7.35 4.88
C TYR A 27 -2.39 -8.21 3.66
N TRP A 28 -2.49 -7.63 2.48
CA TRP A 28 -2.25 -8.31 1.21
C TRP A 28 -1.33 -7.48 0.32
N LEU A 29 -0.42 -8.15 -0.37
CA LEU A 29 0.40 -7.52 -1.40
C LEU A 29 -0.44 -7.27 -2.65
N TYR A 30 -0.45 -6.02 -3.11
CA TYR A 30 -1.16 -5.62 -4.33
C TYR A 30 -0.19 -5.34 -5.48
N GLU A 31 0.90 -4.62 -5.21
CA GLU A 31 1.93 -4.29 -6.20
C GLU A 31 3.32 -4.42 -5.60
N GLY A 32 4.31 -4.77 -6.43
CA GLY A 32 5.70 -4.93 -6.00
C GLY A 32 6.08 -6.35 -5.60
N GLU A 33 5.51 -7.37 -6.25
CA GLU A 33 5.83 -8.79 -5.99
C GLU A 33 7.31 -9.12 -6.17
N ASP A 34 7.97 -8.48 -7.14
CA ASP A 34 9.42 -8.62 -7.35
C ASP A 34 10.25 -8.21 -6.11
N LEU A 35 9.71 -7.34 -5.26
CA LEU A 35 10.34 -6.84 -4.03
C LEU A 35 9.89 -7.60 -2.77
N LEU A 36 9.00 -8.59 -2.90
CA LEU A 36 8.49 -9.35 -1.76
C LEU A 36 9.60 -10.09 -1.01
N ASN A 37 10.52 -10.73 -1.75
CA ASN A 37 11.65 -11.43 -1.12
C ASN A 37 12.58 -10.47 -0.40
N ASP A 38 12.89 -9.32 -1.01
CA ASP A 38 13.72 -8.27 -0.42
C ASP A 38 13.12 -7.75 0.89
N LEU A 39 11.80 -7.53 0.91
CA LEU A 39 11.05 -7.18 2.12
C LEU A 39 11.16 -8.28 3.18
N LEU A 40 10.83 -9.54 2.84
CA LEU A 40 10.75 -10.63 3.80
C LEU A 40 12.11 -10.97 4.43
N TYR A 41 13.17 -10.98 3.63
CA TYR A 41 14.51 -11.35 4.10
C TYR A 41 15.37 -10.15 4.51
N GLY A 42 14.92 -8.91 4.26
CA GLY A 42 15.69 -7.70 4.55
C GLY A 42 16.97 -7.62 3.71
N ARG A 43 16.86 -7.91 2.41
CA ARG A 43 18.00 -7.95 1.47
C ARG A 43 17.66 -7.17 0.19
N GLY A 44 18.63 -7.08 -0.71
CA GLY A 44 18.45 -6.43 -2.00
C GLY A 44 18.23 -4.93 -1.85
N LEU A 45 17.06 -4.46 -2.29
CA LEU A 45 16.69 -3.04 -2.24
C LEU A 45 16.18 -2.59 -0.87
N TYR A 46 16.02 -3.49 0.10
CA TYR A 46 15.61 -3.13 1.46
C TYR A 46 16.70 -2.30 2.19
N PRO A 47 16.34 -1.24 2.94
CA PRO A 47 14.99 -0.77 3.23
C PRO A 47 14.40 0.16 2.16
N PHE A 48 13.10 0.03 1.90
CA PHE A 48 12.32 0.93 1.06
C PHE A 48 10.96 1.23 1.70
N ARG A 49 10.35 2.35 1.30
CA ARG A 49 9.02 2.74 1.76
C ARG A 49 7.95 1.83 1.14
N VAL A 50 6.89 1.53 1.88
CA VAL A 50 5.78 0.67 1.45
C VAL A 50 4.48 1.42 1.68
N LYS A 51 3.66 1.57 0.64
CA LYS A 51 2.30 2.10 0.75
C LYS A 51 1.37 1.03 1.32
N CYS A 52 0.47 1.42 2.20
CA CYS A 52 -0.59 0.55 2.71
C CYS A 52 -1.93 1.28 2.63
N LEU A 53 -2.77 0.86 1.68
CA LEU A 53 -4.13 1.36 1.55
C LEU A 53 -5.03 0.67 2.58
N GLN A 54 -5.64 1.44 3.46
CA GLN A 54 -6.49 0.97 4.55
C GLN A 54 -7.96 0.95 4.12
N PHE A 55 -8.61 -0.20 4.22
CA PHE A 55 -10.04 -0.39 3.94
C PHE A 55 -10.72 -1.04 5.14
N ASP A 56 -11.86 -0.49 5.55
CA ASP A 56 -12.62 -1.03 6.69
C ASP A 56 -13.26 -2.38 6.34
N SER A 57 -13.50 -2.64 5.05
CA SER A 57 -14.09 -3.90 4.60
C SER A 57 -13.71 -4.26 3.16
N ALA A 58 -13.90 -5.55 2.82
CA ALA A 58 -13.75 -6.01 1.44
C ALA A 58 -14.76 -5.34 0.48
N PHE A 59 -15.87 -4.83 1.01
CA PHE A 59 -16.85 -4.08 0.23
C PHE A 59 -16.29 -2.72 -0.22
N GLU A 60 -15.60 -2.00 0.66
CA GLU A 60 -14.93 -0.74 0.31
C GLU A 60 -13.81 -0.94 -0.70
N LEU A 61 -12.99 -1.98 -0.51
CA LEU A 61 -11.98 -2.35 -1.50
C LEU A 61 -12.63 -2.62 -2.86
N ASN A 62 -13.73 -3.37 -2.89
CA ASN A 62 -14.43 -3.68 -4.13
C ASN A 62 -14.98 -2.40 -4.79
N ARG A 63 -15.57 -1.48 -4.01
CA ARG A 63 -16.02 -0.17 -4.51
C ARG A 63 -14.86 0.65 -5.10
N TYR A 64 -13.74 0.73 -4.39
CA TYR A 64 -12.53 1.46 -4.82
C TYR A 64 -11.95 0.89 -6.11
N THR A 65 -11.87 -0.44 -6.21
CA THR A 65 -11.28 -1.14 -7.37
C THR A 65 -12.28 -1.44 -8.47
N LYS A 66 -13.56 -1.06 -8.30
CA LYS A 66 -14.69 -1.41 -9.19
C LYS A 66 -14.77 -2.92 -9.47
N GLY A 67 -14.48 -3.73 -8.46
CA GLY A 67 -14.45 -5.20 -8.55
C GLY A 67 -13.24 -5.79 -9.27
N GLY A 68 -12.24 -4.97 -9.61
CA GLY A 68 -11.03 -5.42 -10.30
C GLY A 68 -10.06 -6.22 -9.43
N VAL A 69 -10.23 -6.19 -8.10
CA VAL A 69 -9.29 -6.82 -7.16
C VAL A 69 -10.03 -7.73 -6.19
N SER A 70 -9.49 -8.94 -6.01
CA SER A 70 -9.91 -9.88 -4.98
C SER A 70 -8.72 -10.26 -4.12
N VAL A 71 -8.83 -10.00 -2.81
CA VAL A 71 -7.79 -10.37 -1.82
C VAL A 71 -7.50 -11.88 -1.77
N ALA A 72 -8.43 -12.71 -2.27
CA ALA A 72 -8.22 -14.16 -2.37
C ALA A 72 -7.12 -14.55 -3.37
N ASN A 73 -6.80 -13.66 -4.32
CA ASN A 73 -5.78 -13.88 -5.34
C ASN A 73 -4.43 -13.21 -4.99
N LEU A 74 -4.33 -12.59 -3.81
CA LEU A 74 -3.17 -11.82 -3.40
C LEU A 74 -2.38 -12.54 -2.31
N TRP A 75 -1.08 -12.28 -2.26
CA TRP A 75 -0.22 -12.79 -1.19
C TRP A 75 -0.57 -12.13 0.13
N ARG A 76 -1.00 -12.92 1.11
CA ARG A 76 -1.22 -12.43 2.46
C ARG A 76 0.12 -12.17 3.14
N ILE A 77 0.28 -10.97 3.69
CA ILE A 77 1.47 -10.55 4.45
C ILE A 77 1.21 -10.76 5.93
N ASN A 78 2.22 -11.31 6.63
CA ASN A 78 2.17 -11.49 8.09
C ASN A 78 2.17 -10.12 8.78
N SER A 79 1.31 -9.94 9.79
CA SER A 79 1.24 -8.72 10.60
C SER A 79 2.58 -8.32 11.22
N ASP A 80 3.44 -9.27 11.58
CA ASP A 80 4.78 -8.97 12.15
C ASP A 80 5.67 -8.20 11.16
N VAL A 81 5.51 -8.43 9.86
CA VAL A 81 6.21 -7.66 8.81
C VAL A 81 5.70 -6.22 8.79
N ILE A 82 4.39 -6.03 8.98
CA ILE A 82 3.76 -4.71 9.01
C ILE A 82 4.18 -3.94 10.25
N GLU A 83 4.16 -4.58 11.43
CA GLU A 83 4.62 -3.96 12.67
C GLU A 83 6.11 -3.57 12.59
N ARG A 84 6.94 -4.40 11.92
CA ARG A 84 8.32 -4.03 11.64
C ARG A 84 8.41 -2.78 10.75
N LEU A 85 7.68 -2.74 9.64
CA LEU A 85 7.67 -1.59 8.73
C LEU A 85 7.19 -0.31 9.44
N ARG A 86 6.16 -0.42 10.29
CA ARG A 86 5.63 0.70 11.08
C ARG A 86 6.68 1.20 12.10
N ARG A 87 7.32 0.29 12.83
CA ARG A 87 8.39 0.60 13.79
C ARG A 87 9.59 1.27 13.12
N GLU A 88 9.91 0.88 11.89
CA GLU A 88 11.03 1.43 11.11
C GLU A 88 10.65 2.70 10.33
N ASN A 89 9.41 3.21 10.46
CA ASN A 89 8.89 4.36 9.73
C ASN A 89 8.99 4.21 8.19
N LEU A 90 8.84 2.97 7.72
CA LEU A 90 8.84 2.59 6.30
C LEU A 90 7.42 2.35 5.77
N LEU A 91 6.43 2.18 6.64
CA LEU A 91 5.03 2.02 6.26
C LEU A 91 4.34 3.38 6.12
N ILE A 92 3.75 3.63 4.95
CA ILE A 92 2.92 4.81 4.69
C ILE A 92 1.45 4.36 4.65
N GLU A 93 0.69 4.68 5.69
CA GLU A 93 -0.72 4.33 5.80
C GLU A 93 -1.59 5.40 5.13
N ILE A 94 -2.40 4.97 4.17
CA ILE A 94 -3.27 5.83 3.37
C ILE A 94 -4.70 5.35 3.56
N PHE A 95 -5.58 6.25 3.99
CA PHE A 95 -7.01 6.00 4.10
C PHE A 95 -7.68 6.60 2.87
N PRO A 96 -8.16 5.79 1.91
CA PRO A 96 -8.87 6.29 0.74
C PRO A 96 -10.19 6.92 1.21
N THR A 97 -10.26 8.25 1.24
CA THR A 97 -11.53 8.96 1.47
C THR A 97 -12.52 8.69 0.34
N ASP A 98 -13.79 8.48 0.71
CA ASP A 98 -14.96 8.14 -0.14
C ASP A 98 -14.88 8.59 -1.62
N PHE A 99 -15.05 7.63 -2.54
CA PHE A 99 -15.36 7.85 -3.96
C PHE A 99 -16.88 7.79 -4.20
#